data_AF-A0A932YSI2-F1
#
_entry.id   AF-A0A932YSI2-F1
#
_cell.length_a   1.000
_cell.length_b   1.000
_cell.length_c   1.000
_cell.angle_alpha   90.00
_cell.angle_beta   90.00
_cell.angle_gamma   90.00
#
_symmetry.space_group_name_H-M   'P 1'
#
loop_
_entity.id
_entity.type
_entity.pdbx_description
1 polymer ?
#
loop_
_entity_poly.entity_id
_entity_poly.type
_entity_poly.pdbx_seq_one_letter_code
_entity_poly.pdbx_strand_id
1 'polypeptide(L)'
;MQLSPVDIFATVFAVLVLVKLVVVLIDAKAWMKYVADPIYKNPNIAMGVYLALLALAAYYLRPIISAAEFGSVLFIAAFLFGIAFLPYAKETLKFRDAIIAKGLGKAWFPVLLWALLAVAVLYGVYN
;
A
#
# COMPACT_ATOMS: atom_id res chain seq x y z
N MET A 1 23.04 5.45 -19.45
CA MET A 1 21.64 4.99 -19.56
C MET A 1 20.80 5.91 -18.71
N GLN A 2 19.77 6.54 -19.27
CA GLN A 2 18.83 7.35 -18.51
C GLN A 2 17.72 6.43 -18.01
N LEU A 3 17.52 6.33 -16.70
CA LEU A 3 16.47 5.49 -16.11
C LEU A 3 15.10 6.12 -16.37
N SER A 4 14.13 5.31 -16.82
CA SER A 4 12.74 5.77 -16.93
C SER A 4 12.11 5.93 -15.54
N PRO A 5 11.01 6.69 -15.39
CA PRO A 5 10.31 6.77 -14.12
C PRO A 5 9.89 5.39 -13.59
N VAL A 6 9.44 4.48 -14.47
CA VAL A 6 9.08 3.09 -14.10
C VAL A 6 10.29 2.36 -13.51
N ASP A 7 11.47 2.47 -14.13
CA ASP A 7 12.69 1.83 -13.63
C ASP A 7 13.08 2.37 -12.24
N ILE A 8 12.91 3.67 -12.02
CA ILE A 8 13.18 4.31 -10.72
C ILE A 8 12.22 3.76 -9.66
N PHE A 9 10.90 3.75 -9.90
CA PHE A 9 9.93 3.23 -8.94
C PHE A 9 10.14 1.74 -8.66
N ALA A 10 10.42 0.94 -9.70
CA ALA A 10 10.72 -0.48 -9.56
C ALA A 10 11.99 -0.71 -8.73
N THR A 11 13.05 0.08 -8.97
CA THR A 11 14.31 0.01 -8.21
C THR A 11 14.09 0.41 -6.74
N VAL A 12 13.39 1.52 -6.49
CA VAL A 12 13.06 1.98 -5.13
C VAL A 12 12.25 0.90 -4.40
N PHE A 13 11.21 0.35 -5.03
CA PHE A 13 10.42 -0.73 -4.46
C PHE A 13 11.28 -1.96 -4.14
N ALA A 14 12.09 -2.43 -5.09
CA ALA A 14 12.94 -3.60 -4.90
C ALA A 14 13.95 -3.40 -3.76
N VAL A 15 14.62 -2.25 -3.72
CA VAL A 15 15.57 -1.91 -2.65
C VAL A 15 14.87 -1.89 -1.29
N LEU A 16 13.71 -1.22 -1.18
CA LEU A 16 12.96 -1.17 0.08
C LEU A 16 12.51 -2.55 0.56
N VAL A 17 12.03 -3.40 -0.36
CA VAL A 17 11.63 -4.78 -0.03
C VAL A 17 12.83 -5.59 0.42
N LEU A 18 13.94 -5.56 -0.31
CA LEU A 18 15.15 -6.31 0.05
C LEU A 18 15.71 -5.86 1.40
N VAL A 19 15.81 -4.55 1.64
CA VAL A 19 16.23 -4.01 2.94
C VAL A 19 15.30 -4.49 4.04
N LYS A 20 13.98 -4.39 3.85
CA LYS A 20 13.00 -4.89 4.83
C LYS A 20 13.19 -6.38 5.12
N LEU A 21 13.35 -7.20 4.08
CA LEU A 21 13.54 -8.65 4.24
C LEU A 21 14.82 -8.95 5.02
N VAL A 22 15.95 -8.33 4.66
CA VAL A 22 17.21 -8.50 5.39
C VAL A 22 17.06 -8.12 6.86
N VAL A 23 16.48 -6.95 7.14
CA VAL A 23 16.31 -6.48 8.52
C VAL A 23 15.37 -7.39 9.30
N VAL A 24 14.24 -7.83 8.73
CA VAL A 24 13.28 -8.70 9.43
C VAL A 24 13.85 -10.09 9.68
N LEU A 25 14.65 -10.64 8.76
CA LEU A 25 15.30 -11.93 8.92
C LEU A 25 16.41 -11.91 9.98
N ILE A 26 17.12 -10.80 10.13
CA ILE A 26 18.16 -10.63 11.15
C ILE A 26 17.55 -10.29 12.51
N ASP A 27 16.67 -9.28 12.54
CA ASP A 27 16.02 -8.77 13.75
C ASP A 27 14.66 -8.14 13.44
N ALA A 28 13.62 -8.97 13.49
CA ALA A 28 12.23 -8.52 13.38
C ALA A 28 11.85 -7.49 14.46
N LYS A 29 12.44 -7.53 15.65
CA LYS A 29 12.14 -6.56 16.72
C LYS A 29 12.71 -5.19 16.37
N ALA A 30 13.90 -5.11 15.79
CA ALA A 30 14.46 -3.86 15.29
C ALA A 30 13.55 -3.23 14.24
N TRP A 31 13.06 -4.02 13.27
CA TRP A 31 12.12 -3.50 12.27
C TRP A 31 10.86 -2.92 12.93
N MET A 32 10.26 -3.67 13.86
CA MET A 32 9.06 -3.20 14.56
C MET A 32 9.33 -1.93 15.35
N LYS A 33 10.43 -1.86 16.10
CA LYS A 33 10.76 -0.72 16.98
C LYS A 33 11.12 0.55 16.21
N TYR A 34 11.91 0.43 15.15
CA TYR A 34 12.49 1.60 14.46
C TYR A 34 11.74 2.02 13.20
N VAL A 35 10.97 1.12 12.59
CA VAL A 35 10.23 1.42 11.36
C VAL A 35 8.73 1.36 11.59
N ALA A 36 8.19 0.25 12.08
CA ALA A 36 6.74 0.10 12.21
C ALA A 36 6.16 1.04 13.30
N ASP A 37 6.71 0.99 14.52
CA ASP A 37 6.20 1.75 15.66
C ASP A 37 6.11 3.26 15.39
N PRO A 38 7.14 3.94 14.85
CA PRO A 38 7.04 5.38 14.56
C PRO A 38 5.93 5.72 13.56
N ILE A 39 5.73 4.88 12.54
CA ILE A 39 4.67 5.03 11.53
C ILE A 39 3.29 4.90 12.19
N TYR A 40 3.08 3.85 12.99
CA TYR A 40 1.79 3.60 13.62
C TYR A 40 1.48 4.54 14.80
N LYS A 41 2.50 5.11 15.47
CA LYS A 41 2.31 6.11 16.53
C LYS A 41 1.82 7.46 16.01
N ASN A 42 2.10 7.80 14.74
CA ASN A 42 1.70 9.07 14.13
C ASN A 42 0.87 8.83 12.86
N PRO A 43 -0.33 8.23 12.98
CA PRO A 43 -1.10 7.76 11.82
C PRO A 43 -1.47 8.86 10.84
N ASN A 44 -1.70 10.10 11.31
CA ASN A 44 -2.02 11.23 10.43
C ASN A 44 -0.82 11.65 9.57
N ILE A 45 0.38 11.67 10.17
CA ILE A 45 1.61 12.00 9.45
C ILE A 45 1.92 10.88 8.45
N ALA A 46 1.84 9.61 8.90
CA ALA A 46 2.03 8.46 8.04
C ALA A 46 1.06 8.46 6.86
N MET A 47 -0.22 8.76 7.10
CA MET A 47 -1.22 8.88 6.03
C MET A 47 -0.88 9.99 5.05
N GLY A 48 -0.49 11.17 5.53
CA GLY A 48 -0.05 12.28 4.66
C GLY A 48 1.15 11.91 3.79
N VAL A 49 2.16 11.26 4.36
CA VAL A 49 3.34 10.77 3.63
C VAL A 49 2.93 9.74 2.57
N TYR A 50 2.10 8.75 2.92
CA TYR A 50 1.65 7.74 1.97
C TYR A 50 0.80 8.33 0.84
N LEU A 51 -0.05 9.31 1.14
CA LEU A 51 -0.83 10.00 0.10
C LEU A 51 0.06 10.83 -0.83
N ALA A 52 1.06 11.52 -0.29
CA ALA A 52 2.02 12.26 -1.10
C ALA A 52 2.81 11.33 -2.03
N LEU A 53 3.31 10.20 -1.51
CA LEU A 53 4.03 9.20 -2.30
C LEU A 53 3.12 8.54 -3.34
N LEU A 54 1.87 8.23 -2.99
CA LEU A 54 0.89 7.69 -3.93
C LEU A 54 0.58 8.68 -5.06
N ALA A 55 0.34 9.95 -4.74
CA ALA A 55 0.09 10.99 -5.72
C ALA A 55 1.29 11.22 -6.64
N LEU A 56 2.51 11.21 -6.08
CA LEU A 56 3.76 11.31 -6.83
C LEU A 56 3.92 10.14 -7.80
N ALA A 57 3.73 8.91 -7.31
CA ALA A 57 3.79 7.71 -8.14
C ALA A 57 2.73 7.73 -9.25
N ALA A 58 1.48 8.07 -8.92
CA ALA A 58 0.41 8.18 -9.89
C ALA A 58 0.72 9.23 -10.98
N TYR A 59 1.23 10.40 -10.60
CA TYR A 59 1.59 11.47 -11.54
C TYR A 59 2.64 11.03 -12.57
N TYR A 60 3.74 10.42 -12.11
CA TYR A 60 4.83 10.01 -13.00
C TYR A 60 4.56 8.72 -13.77
N LEU A 61 3.75 7.80 -13.21
CA LEU A 61 3.46 6.53 -13.85
C LEU A 61 2.28 6.62 -14.82
N ARG A 62 1.29 7.49 -14.59
CA ARG A 62 0.10 7.60 -15.43
C ARG A 62 0.35 7.72 -16.94
N PRO A 63 1.34 8.49 -17.44
CA PRO A 63 1.58 8.55 -18.89
C PRO A 63 2.26 7.30 -19.45
N ILE A 64 2.71 6.39 -18.59
CA ILE A 64 3.53 5.22 -18.97
C ILE A 64 2.74 3.91 -18.80
N ILE A 65 1.87 3.83 -17.79
CA ILE A 65 1.05 2.64 -17.52
C ILE A 65 -0.44 2.93 -17.78
N SER A 66 -1.09 1.99 -18.45
CA SER A 66 -2.54 2.02 -18.66
C SER A 66 -3.32 1.82 -17.35
N ALA A 67 -4.59 2.19 -17.37
CA ALA A 67 -5.47 1.95 -16.23
C ALA A 67 -5.61 0.44 -15.93
N ALA A 68 -5.62 -0.40 -16.97
CA ALA A 68 -5.67 -1.85 -16.85
C ALA A 68 -4.42 -2.40 -16.16
N GLU A 69 -3.22 -2.04 -16.62
CA GLU A 69 -1.96 -2.48 -16.01
C GLU A 69 -1.84 -2.05 -14.55
N PHE A 70 -2.19 -0.79 -14.24
CA PHE A 70 -2.22 -0.29 -12.88
C PHE A 70 -3.19 -1.11 -11.99
N GLY A 71 -4.40 -1.36 -12.50
CA GLY A 71 -5.40 -2.19 -11.82
C GLY A 71 -4.93 -3.62 -11.58
N SER A 72 -4.26 -4.24 -12.55
CA SER A 72 -3.69 -5.60 -12.41
C SER A 72 -2.61 -5.67 -11.34
N VAL A 73 -1.72 -4.67 -11.27
CA VAL A 73 -0.69 -4.61 -10.21
C VAL A 73 -1.33 -4.44 -8.83
N LEU A 74 -2.33 -3.57 -8.69
CA LEU A 74 -3.07 -3.40 -7.44
C LEU A 74 -3.80 -4.68 -7.02
N PHE A 75 -4.39 -5.40 -7.99
CA PHE A 75 -5.07 -6.67 -7.74
C PHE A 75 -4.10 -7.73 -7.20
N ILE A 76 -2.92 -7.87 -7.80
CA ILE A 76 -1.87 -8.75 -7.29
C ILE A 76 -1.43 -8.31 -5.89
N ALA A 77 -1.19 -7.02 -5.68
CA ALA A 77 -0.78 -6.49 -4.38
C ALA A 77 -1.83 -6.78 -3.29
N ALA A 78 -3.12 -6.64 -3.59
CA ALA A 78 -4.21 -6.92 -2.66
C ALA A 78 -4.19 -8.37 -2.16
N PHE A 79 -3.93 -9.35 -3.04
CA PHE A 79 -3.79 -10.74 -2.63
C PHE A 79 -2.53 -10.99 -1.81
N LEU A 80 -1.41 -10.37 -2.17
CA LEU A 80 -0.17 -10.47 -1.38
C LEU A 80 -0.38 -9.95 0.04
N PHE A 81 -1.09 -8.83 0.20
CA PHE A 81 -1.50 -8.35 1.52
C PHE A 81 -2.38 -9.38 2.25
N GLY A 82 -3.40 -9.92 1.59
CA GLY A 82 -4.26 -10.95 2.18
C GLY A 82 -3.48 -12.17 2.68
N ILE A 83 -2.58 -12.71 1.85
CA ILE A 83 -1.71 -13.84 2.20
C ILE A 83 -0.82 -13.49 3.40
N ALA A 84 -0.26 -12.28 3.46
CA ALA A 84 0.60 -11.85 4.56
C ALA A 84 -0.10 -11.83 5.94
N PHE A 85 -1.43 -11.65 5.96
CA PHE A 85 -2.21 -11.66 7.22
C PHE A 85 -2.74 -13.04 7.61
N LEU A 86 -2.76 -14.03 6.70
CA LEU A 86 -3.28 -15.37 6.99
C LEU A 86 -2.60 -16.07 8.19
N PRO A 87 -1.27 -16.02 8.36
CA PRO A 87 -0.63 -16.60 9.54
C PRO A 87 -1.08 -15.97 10.88
N TYR A 88 -1.63 -14.75 10.82
CA TYR A 88 -2.10 -13.97 11.97
C TYR A 88 -3.63 -13.83 11.97
N ALA A 89 -4.35 -14.83 11.44
CA ALA A 89 -5.79 -14.75 11.26
C ALA A 89 -6.55 -14.49 12.57
N LYS A 90 -6.14 -15.12 13.69
CA LYS A 90 -6.79 -14.93 15.00
C LYS A 90 -6.63 -13.50 15.50
N GLU A 91 -5.44 -12.94 15.38
CA GLU A 91 -5.12 -11.56 15.74
C GLU A 91 -5.86 -10.58 14.84
N THR A 92 -5.90 -10.86 13.54
CA THR A 92 -6.59 -10.05 12.54
C THR A 92 -8.10 -10.00 12.81
N LEU A 93 -8.70 -11.14 13.16
CA LEU A 93 -10.12 -11.23 13.50
C LEU A 93 -10.49 -10.44 14.77
N LYS A 94 -9.54 -10.18 15.69
CA LYS A 94 -9.80 -9.31 16.85
C LYS A 94 -10.08 -7.85 16.43
N PHE A 95 -9.62 -7.42 15.26
CA PHE A 95 -9.95 -6.10 14.73
C PHE A 95 -11.41 -5.99 14.27
N ARG A 96 -12.09 -7.11 14.00
CA ARG A 96 -13.47 -7.14 13.51
C ARG A 96 -14.40 -6.31 14.38
N ASP A 97 -14.42 -6.57 15.67
CA ASP A 97 -15.37 -5.92 16.58
C ASP A 97 -15.05 -4.42 16.70
N ALA A 98 -13.75 -4.05 16.66
CA ALA A 98 -13.32 -2.65 16.63
C ALA A 98 -13.71 -1.92 15.33
N ILE A 99 -13.67 -2.61 14.19
CA ILE A 99 -14.11 -2.08 12.89
C ILE A 99 -15.62 -1.89 12.88
N ILE A 100 -16.39 -2.89 13.32
CA ILE A 100 -17.86 -2.81 13.39
C ILE A 100 -18.29 -1.66 14.32
N ALA A 101 -17.71 -1.58 15.52
CA ALA A 101 -18.08 -0.56 16.50
C ALA A 101 -17.73 0.87 16.04
N LYS A 102 -16.61 1.06 15.34
CA LYS A 102 -16.23 2.37 14.79
C LYS A 102 -16.90 2.70 13.46
N GLY A 103 -17.50 1.68 12.82
CA GLY A 103 -18.12 1.77 11.50
C GLY A 103 -17.18 2.34 10.44
N LEU A 104 -17.79 2.88 9.37
CA LEU A 104 -17.07 3.58 8.31
C LEU A 104 -16.49 4.92 8.78
N GLY A 105 -16.87 5.45 9.96
CA GLY A 105 -16.50 6.80 10.39
C GLY A 105 -14.99 7.06 10.48
N LYS A 106 -14.16 6.05 10.76
CA LYS A 106 -12.69 6.19 10.74
C LYS A 106 -12.01 5.60 9.50
N ALA A 107 -12.74 4.85 8.68
CA ALA A 107 -12.22 4.17 7.49
C ALA A 107 -12.81 4.71 6.18
N TRP A 108 -13.66 5.74 6.23
CA TRP A 108 -14.36 6.28 5.06
C TRP A 108 -13.39 6.75 3.99
N PHE A 109 -12.25 7.32 4.39
CA PHE A 109 -11.29 7.88 3.45
C PHE A 109 -10.58 6.78 2.63
N PRO A 110 -10.01 5.72 3.23
CA PRO A 110 -9.55 4.55 2.47
C PRO A 110 -10.63 3.94 1.59
N VAL A 111 -11.87 3.82 2.07
CA VAL A 111 -12.99 3.26 1.29
C VAL A 111 -13.30 4.11 0.07
N LEU A 112 -13.36 5.44 0.22
CA LEU A 112 -13.56 6.39 -0.87
C LEU A 112 -12.41 6.33 -1.87
N LEU A 113 -11.16 6.24 -1.39
CA LEU A 113 -10.00 6.08 -2.26
C LEU A 113 -10.10 4.80 -3.11
N TRP A 114 -10.45 3.67 -2.49
CA TRP A 114 -10.68 2.41 -3.22
C TRP A 114 -11.81 2.51 -4.25
N ALA A 115 -12.91 3.17 -3.89
CA ALA A 115 -14.02 3.39 -4.82
C ALA A 115 -13.59 4.24 -6.04
N LEU A 116 -12.87 5.34 -5.81
CA LEU A 116 -12.33 6.18 -6.88
C LEU A 116 -11.36 5.40 -7.78
N LEU A 117 -10.47 4.60 -7.19
CA LEU A 117 -9.54 3.75 -7.96
C LEU A 117 -10.27 2.71 -8.79
N ALA A 118 -11.30 2.05 -8.24
CA ALA A 118 -12.09 1.07 -8.96
C ALA A 118 -12.81 1.70 -10.17
N VAL A 119 -13.43 2.87 -9.98
CA VAL A 119 -14.08 3.61 -11.07
C VAL A 119 -13.06 4.06 -12.12
N ALA A 120 -11.90 4.58 -11.71
CA ALA A 120 -10.86 5.03 -12.62
C ALA A 120 -10.29 3.88 -13.47
N VAL A 121 -10.10 2.70 -12.87
CA VAL A 121 -9.68 1.49 -13.59
C VAL A 121 -10.74 1.06 -14.58
N LEU A 122 -12.00 0.92 -14.17
CA LEU A 122 -13.09 0.53 -15.06
C LEU A 122 -13.25 1.52 -16.22
N TYR A 123 -13.24 2.82 -15.93
CA TYR A 123 -13.36 3.85 -16.94
C TYR A 123 -12.24 3.75 -17.97
N GLY A 124 -10.98 3.63 -17.54
CA GLY A 124 -9.83 3.53 -18.45
C GLY A 124 -9.61 2.14 -19.09
N VAL A 125 -10.40 1.14 -18.72
CA VAL A 125 -10.45 -0.16 -19.42
C VAL A 125 -11.45 -0.11 -20.57
N TYR A 126 -12.57 0.58 -20.38
CA TYR A 126 -13.69 0.61 -21.34
C TYR A 126 -13.78 1.88 -22.20
N ASN A 127 -12.94 2.90 -21.95
CA ASN A 127 -12.80 4.13 -22.74
C ASN A 127 -11.33 4.32 -23.12
#